data_AF-A0A745K3H4-F1
#
_entry.id   AF-A0A745K3H4-F1
#
_cell.length_a   1.000
_cell.length_b   1.000
_cell.length_c   1.000
_cell.angle_alpha   90.00
_cell.angle_beta   90.00
_cell.angle_gamma   90.00
#
_symmetry.space_group_name_H-M   'P 1'
#
loop_
_entity.id
_entity.type
_entity.pdbx_description
1 polymer ?
#
loop_
_entity_poly.entity_id
_entity_poly.type
_entity_poly.pdbx_seq_one_letter_code
_entity_poly.pdbx_strand_id
1 'polypeptide(L)'
;MNSVQKNELTFHNVTFNQVSHENQIWLTSSELAKALGYKKSDAVTQIYSRYHDEFTESMSTTLKMSVVRKTGAVDIPVRVFSLRGAHLISMFANTPVAKEFRRWVLDILDREVGSAGSDRLPTKFHQRVMLYLDTKGDVINTYPLNKDQVVMSFDAFVSYFRKKGWIVAPRDEVAKGIMGAIQVLS
;
A
#
# COMPACT_ATOMS: atom_id res chain seq x y z
N MET A 1 20.48 2.70 -7.20
CA MET A 1 20.70 1.24 -7.11
C MET A 1 19.33 0.60 -7.00
N ASN A 2 18.90 -0.16 -8.00
CA ASN A 2 17.59 -0.79 -8.03
C ASN A 2 17.59 -1.99 -7.06
N SER A 3 17.02 -1.84 -5.87
CA SER A 3 16.74 -2.98 -5.00
C SER A 3 15.52 -3.72 -5.57
N VAL A 4 15.76 -4.58 -6.55
CA VAL A 4 14.78 -5.61 -6.92
C VAL A 4 14.77 -6.59 -5.75
N GLN A 5 13.89 -6.38 -4.76
CA GLN A 5 13.58 -7.42 -3.79
C GLN A 5 13.00 -8.59 -4.57
N LYS A 6 13.81 -9.62 -4.76
CA LYS A 6 13.39 -10.90 -5.30
C LYS A 6 12.54 -11.58 -4.24
N ASN A 7 11.27 -11.21 -4.15
CA ASN A 7 10.32 -11.79 -3.22
C ASN A 7 9.96 -13.19 -3.71
N GLU A 8 10.83 -14.18 -3.55
CA GLU A 8 10.55 -15.54 -4.05
C GLU A 8 9.22 -16.05 -3.46
N LEU A 9 8.20 -16.13 -4.32
CA LEU A 9 6.89 -16.64 -3.97
C LEU A 9 6.94 -18.14 -4.08
N THR A 10 7.13 -18.80 -2.93
CA THR A 10 7.14 -20.26 -2.83
C THR A 10 6.05 -20.71 -1.88
N PHE A 11 5.19 -21.60 -2.36
CA PHE A 11 4.19 -22.29 -1.54
C PHE A 11 4.44 -23.80 -1.60
N HIS A 12 4.75 -24.39 -0.45
CA HIS A 12 5.28 -25.76 -0.34
C HIS A 12 6.47 -25.97 -1.29
N ASN A 13 6.35 -26.86 -2.30
CA ASN A 13 7.39 -27.15 -3.29
C ASN A 13 7.14 -26.46 -4.65
N VAL A 14 6.22 -25.50 -4.71
CA VAL A 14 5.90 -24.76 -5.94
C VAL A 14 6.47 -23.35 -5.84
N THR A 15 7.46 -23.08 -6.68
CA THR A 15 8.01 -21.74 -6.89
C THR A 15 7.27 -21.07 -8.05
N PHE A 16 6.66 -19.93 -7.78
CA PHE A 16 5.90 -19.18 -8.79
C PHE A 16 6.82 -18.31 -9.64
N ASN A 17 6.67 -18.40 -10.96
CA ASN A 17 7.32 -17.47 -11.88
C ASN A 17 6.49 -16.19 -11.94
N GLN A 18 6.99 -15.15 -11.28
CA GLN A 18 6.27 -13.88 -11.17
C GLN A 18 6.20 -13.21 -12.53
N VAL A 19 4.98 -13.06 -13.04
CA VAL A 19 4.73 -12.17 -14.17
C VAL A 19 4.46 -10.79 -13.60
N SER A 20 5.40 -9.86 -13.82
CA SER A 20 5.20 -8.47 -13.45
C SER A 20 4.32 -7.79 -14.50
N HIS A 21 3.11 -7.40 -14.12
CA HIS A 21 2.18 -6.65 -14.97
C HIS A 21 1.51 -5.56 -14.12
N GLU A 22 1.51 -4.32 -14.62
CA GLU A 22 0.99 -3.14 -13.90
C GLU A 22 1.55 -2.97 -12.48
N ASN A 23 2.85 -3.23 -12.30
CA ASN A 23 3.53 -3.19 -11.00
C ASN A 23 2.94 -4.14 -9.94
N GLN A 24 2.15 -5.13 -10.34
CA GLN A 24 1.61 -6.17 -9.47
C GLN A 24 2.19 -7.53 -9.85
N ILE A 25 2.17 -8.45 -8.88
CA ILE A 25 2.58 -9.83 -9.09
C ILE A 25 1.40 -10.66 -9.59
N TRP A 26 1.60 -11.34 -10.71
CA TRP A 26 0.62 -12.22 -11.31
C TRP A 26 1.11 -13.66 -11.39
N LEU A 27 0.19 -14.59 -11.15
CA LEU A 27 0.40 -16.04 -11.12
C LEU A 27 -0.37 -16.69 -12.26
N THR A 28 0.24 -17.66 -12.96
CA THR A 28 -0.47 -18.37 -14.03
C THR A 28 -1.47 -19.38 -13.47
N SER A 29 -2.57 -19.63 -14.19
CA SER A 29 -3.54 -20.67 -13.83
C SER A 29 -2.89 -22.04 -13.60
N SER A 30 -1.87 -22.37 -14.39
CA SER A 30 -1.17 -23.65 -14.34
C SER A 30 -0.33 -23.83 -13.06
N GLU A 31 0.30 -22.77 -12.58
CA GLU A 31 1.10 -22.80 -11.35
C GLU A 31 0.19 -22.84 -10.11
N LEU A 32 -0.91 -22.07 -10.15
CA LEU A 32 -1.94 -22.14 -9.11
C LEU A 32 -2.54 -23.54 -9.01
N ALA A 33 -2.79 -24.22 -10.14
CA ALA A 33 -3.31 -25.58 -10.12
C ALA A 33 -2.35 -26.54 -9.41
N LYS A 34 -1.04 -26.43 -9.67
CA LYS A 34 -0.01 -27.22 -8.99
C LYS A 34 0.07 -26.90 -7.50
N ALA A 35 0.09 -25.61 -7.14
CA ALA A 35 0.19 -25.17 -5.75
C ALA A 35 -1.01 -25.61 -4.90
N LEU A 36 -2.21 -25.63 -5.49
CA LEU A 36 -3.42 -26.11 -4.82
C LEU A 36 -3.57 -27.64 -4.81
N GLY A 37 -2.60 -28.38 -5.38
CA GLY A 37 -2.57 -29.84 -5.41
C GLY A 37 -3.48 -30.49 -6.45
N TYR A 38 -3.89 -29.75 -7.49
CA TYR A 38 -4.68 -30.33 -8.58
C TYR A 38 -3.82 -31.15 -9.54
N LYS A 39 -4.34 -32.33 -9.91
CA LYS A 39 -3.72 -33.20 -10.93
C LYS A 39 -3.80 -32.60 -12.33
N LYS A 40 -4.87 -31.86 -12.63
CA LYS A 40 -5.11 -31.25 -13.94
C LYS A 40 -4.69 -29.78 -13.92
N SER A 41 -3.91 -29.37 -14.91
CA SER A 41 -3.41 -28.00 -15.05
C SER A 41 -4.51 -26.98 -15.40
N ASP A 42 -5.65 -27.42 -15.93
CA ASP A 42 -6.78 -26.58 -16.29
C ASP A 42 -7.82 -26.43 -15.17
N ALA A 43 -7.62 -27.08 -14.01
CA ALA A 43 -8.58 -27.06 -12.90
C ALA A 43 -8.91 -25.63 -12.43
N VAL A 44 -7.90 -24.76 -12.34
CA VAL A 44 -8.07 -23.35 -11.97
C VAL A 44 -8.86 -22.59 -13.03
N THR A 45 -8.60 -22.85 -14.32
CA THR A 45 -9.38 -22.26 -15.42
C THR A 45 -10.85 -22.66 -15.33
N GLN A 46 -11.14 -23.92 -15.01
CA GLN A 46 -12.51 -24.40 -14.82
C GLN A 46 -13.21 -23.74 -13.63
N ILE A 47 -12.48 -23.52 -12.52
CA ILE A 47 -13.01 -22.79 -11.36
C ILE A 47 -13.32 -21.35 -11.77
N TYR A 48 -12.38 -20.66 -12.42
CA TYR A 48 -12.60 -19.31 -12.92
C TYR A 48 -13.82 -19.23 -13.83
N SER A 49 -13.95 -20.12 -14.82
CA SER A 49 -15.09 -20.07 -15.75
C SER A 49 -16.45 -20.23 -15.06
N ARG A 50 -16.52 -20.92 -13.91
CA ARG A 50 -17.76 -21.08 -13.14
C ARG A 50 -18.14 -19.85 -12.33
N TYR A 51 -17.15 -19.06 -11.88
CA TYR A 51 -17.34 -17.94 -10.95
C TYR A 51 -16.78 -16.63 -11.51
N HIS A 52 -16.66 -16.51 -12.84
CA HIS A 52 -15.96 -15.40 -13.49
C HIS A 52 -16.58 -14.03 -13.18
N ASP A 53 -17.86 -14.00 -12.84
CA ASP A 53 -18.64 -12.84 -12.43
C ASP A 53 -18.19 -12.27 -11.07
N GLU A 54 -17.56 -13.08 -10.22
CA GLU A 54 -16.93 -12.61 -8.97
C GLU A 54 -15.53 -12.01 -9.18
N PHE A 55 -14.97 -12.10 -10.40
CA PHE A 55 -13.65 -11.57 -10.73
C PHE A 55 -13.73 -10.21 -11.42
N THR A 56 -12.89 -9.28 -10.97
CA THR A 56 -12.63 -8.01 -11.66
C THR A 56 -11.42 -8.14 -12.58
N GLU A 57 -11.24 -7.18 -13.48
CA GLU A 57 -10.08 -7.11 -14.37
C GLU A 57 -8.75 -7.04 -13.60
N SER A 58 -8.74 -6.39 -12.42
CA SER A 58 -7.59 -6.33 -11.51
C SER A 58 -7.32 -7.65 -10.75
N MET A 59 -8.23 -8.62 -10.82
CA MET A 59 -8.07 -9.94 -10.21
C MET A 59 -7.67 -11.02 -11.21
N SER A 60 -8.12 -10.91 -12.46
CA SER A 60 -7.75 -11.83 -13.53
C SER A 60 -7.70 -11.14 -14.89
N THR A 61 -6.64 -11.40 -15.65
CA THR A 61 -6.50 -10.94 -17.04
C THR A 61 -5.83 -12.01 -17.90
N THR A 62 -5.79 -11.80 -19.22
CA THR A 62 -5.13 -12.70 -20.16
C THR A 62 -3.94 -11.99 -20.79
N LEU A 63 -2.74 -12.55 -20.61
CA LEU A 63 -1.50 -12.03 -21.15
C LEU A 63 -1.03 -12.88 -22.32
N LYS A 64 -0.42 -12.26 -23.33
CA LYS A 64 0.27 -12.98 -24.41
C LYS A 64 1.64 -13.41 -23.89
N MET A 65 1.82 -14.72 -23.71
CA MET A 65 3.09 -15.29 -23.29
C MET A 65 3.74 -16.01 -24.47
N SER A 66 5.00 -15.67 -24.76
CA SER A 66 5.75 -16.32 -25.83
C SER A 66 6.31 -17.65 -25.35
N VAL A 67 5.95 -18.73 -26.04
CA VAL A 67 6.43 -20.08 -25.74
C VAL A 67 7.26 -20.57 -26.93
N VAL A 68 8.51 -20.95 -26.66
CA VAL A 68 9.40 -21.53 -27.67
C VAL A 68 8.99 -22.99 -27.90
N ARG A 69 8.49 -23.29 -29.09
CA ARG A 69 8.21 -24.66 -29.56
C ARG A 69 9.26 -25.08 -30.58
N LYS A 70 9.32 -26.38 -30.89
CA LYS A 70 10.22 -26.93 -31.93
C LYS A 70 10.02 -26.28 -33.31
N THR A 71 8.87 -25.66 -33.56
CA THR A 71 8.50 -24.98 -34.81
C THR A 71 8.64 -23.44 -34.77
N GLY A 72 9.14 -22.86 -33.67
CA GLY A 72 9.33 -21.40 -33.51
C GLY A 72 8.72 -20.85 -32.21
N ALA A 73 8.89 -19.55 -31.97
CA ALA A 73 8.24 -18.84 -30.88
C ALA A 73 6.77 -18.56 -31.24
N VAL A 74 5.85 -18.98 -30.37
CA VAL A 74 4.40 -18.77 -30.55
C VAL A 74 3.86 -18.05 -29.34
N ASP A 75 3.14 -16.96 -29.57
CA ASP A 75 2.45 -16.22 -28.51
C ASP A 75 1.12 -16.90 -28.20
N ILE A 76 0.95 -17.27 -26.94
CA ILE A 76 -0.25 -17.98 -26.46
C ILE A 76 -0.93 -17.09 -25.42
N PRO A 77 -2.26 -16.88 -25.52
CA PRO A 77 -3.01 -16.22 -24.46
C PRO A 77 -3.04 -17.11 -23.21
N VAL A 78 -2.44 -16.63 -22.13
CA VAL A 78 -2.40 -17.30 -20.82
C VAL A 78 -3.15 -16.44 -19.82
N ARG A 79 -4.15 -17.03 -19.15
CA ARG A 79 -4.85 -16.38 -18.05
C ARG A 79 -3.98 -16.36 -16.80
N VAL A 80 -3.88 -15.18 -16.22
CA VAL A 80 -3.13 -14.91 -15.00
C VAL A 80 -4.05 -14.32 -13.93
N PHE A 81 -3.63 -14.45 -12.68
CA PHE A 81 -4.36 -13.97 -11.51
C PHE A 81 -3.42 -13.17 -10.62
N SER A 82 -3.88 -12.02 -10.13
CA SER A 82 -3.18 -11.30 -9.07
C SER A 82 -3.26 -12.11 -7.75
N LEU A 83 -2.49 -11.73 -6.73
CA LEU A 83 -2.56 -12.39 -5.42
C LEU A 83 -4.00 -12.40 -4.86
N ARG A 84 -4.75 -11.31 -5.05
CA ARG A 84 -6.17 -11.23 -4.67
C ARG A 84 -7.03 -12.22 -5.46
N GLY A 85 -6.83 -12.33 -6.78
CA GLY A 85 -7.53 -13.31 -7.61
C GLY A 85 -7.18 -14.76 -7.24
N ALA A 86 -5.90 -15.03 -6.94
CA ALA A 86 -5.46 -16.34 -6.48
C ALA A 86 -6.08 -16.72 -5.13
N HIS A 87 -6.19 -15.75 -4.21
CA HIS A 87 -6.91 -15.93 -2.95
C HIS A 87 -8.38 -16.30 -3.19
N LEU A 88 -9.07 -15.63 -4.12
CA LEU A 88 -10.45 -15.94 -4.46
C LEU A 88 -10.60 -17.35 -5.08
N ILE A 89 -9.74 -17.73 -6.04
CA ILE A 89 -9.71 -19.10 -6.59
C ILE A 89 -9.60 -20.14 -5.49
N SER A 90 -8.73 -19.90 -4.50
CA SER A 90 -8.51 -20.83 -3.41
C SER A 90 -9.70 -20.94 -2.43
N MET A 91 -10.61 -19.95 -2.39
CA MET A 91 -11.88 -20.07 -1.66
C MET A 91 -12.78 -21.12 -2.31
N PHE A 92 -12.88 -21.12 -3.64
CA PHE A 92 -13.71 -22.07 -4.40
C PHE A 92 -13.13 -23.49 -4.49
N ALA A 93 -11.81 -23.64 -4.33
CA ALA A 93 -11.13 -24.93 -4.40
C ALA A 93 -11.51 -25.90 -3.26
N ASN A 94 -11.92 -25.37 -2.10
CA ASN A 94 -12.36 -26.08 -0.88
C ASN A 94 -11.57 -27.37 -0.52
N THR A 95 -10.25 -27.39 -0.73
CA THR A 95 -9.36 -28.48 -0.26
C THR A 95 -8.58 -28.04 0.99
N PRO A 96 -8.04 -28.98 1.80
CA PRO A 96 -7.15 -28.64 2.91
C PRO A 96 -5.96 -27.76 2.48
N VAL A 97 -5.31 -28.14 1.38
CA VAL A 97 -4.20 -27.37 0.77
C VAL A 97 -4.64 -25.97 0.39
N ALA A 98 -5.85 -25.80 -0.17
CA ALA A 98 -6.38 -24.48 -0.47
C ALA A 98 -6.62 -23.63 0.78
N LYS A 99 -6.92 -24.24 1.95
CA LYS A 99 -7.04 -23.49 3.21
C LYS A 99 -5.70 -22.92 3.67
N GLU A 100 -4.64 -23.70 3.54
CA GLU A 100 -3.27 -23.25 3.83
C GLU A 100 -2.85 -22.16 2.85
N PHE A 101 -3.14 -22.35 1.56
CA PHE A 101 -2.85 -21.37 0.52
C PHE A 101 -3.49 -20.01 0.80
N ARG A 102 -4.74 -20.00 1.29
CA ARG A 102 -5.42 -18.75 1.67
C ARG A 102 -4.65 -17.96 2.73
N ARG A 103 -4.20 -18.64 3.79
CA ARG A 103 -3.42 -18.00 4.86
C ARG A 103 -2.11 -17.45 4.31
N TRP A 104 -1.41 -18.27 3.52
CA TRP A 104 -0.16 -17.87 2.90
C TRP A 104 -0.30 -16.63 2.01
N VAL A 105 -1.35 -16.54 1.18
CA VAL A 105 -1.59 -15.34 0.36
C VAL A 105 -1.87 -14.11 1.23
N LEU A 106 -2.67 -14.26 2.29
CA LEU A 106 -2.95 -13.15 3.22
C LEU A 106 -1.68 -12.66 3.92
N ASP A 107 -0.80 -13.56 4.37
CA ASP A 107 0.48 -13.19 4.98
C ASP A 107 1.37 -12.36 4.04
N ILE A 108 1.32 -12.64 2.73
CA ILE A 108 2.04 -11.86 1.71
C ILE A 108 1.38 -10.50 1.51
N LEU A 109 0.06 -10.45 1.37
CA LEU A 109 -0.67 -9.20 1.19
C LEU A 109 -0.49 -8.28 2.41
N ASP A 110 -0.51 -8.83 3.62
CA ASP A 110 -0.27 -8.10 4.86
C ASP A 110 1.17 -7.58 4.92
N ARG A 111 2.16 -8.33 4.44
CA ARG A 111 3.54 -7.85 4.31
C ARG A 111 3.65 -6.68 3.33
N GLU A 112 2.94 -6.75 2.19
CA GLU A 112 2.92 -5.66 1.20
C GLU A 112 2.28 -4.40 1.77
N VAL A 113 1.19 -4.53 2.55
CA VAL A 113 0.54 -3.41 3.23
C VAL A 113 1.39 -2.86 4.39
N GLY A 114 1.99 -3.74 5.20
CA GLY A 114 2.84 -3.37 6.33
C GLY A 114 4.13 -2.67 5.88
N SER A 115 4.73 -3.12 4.78
CA SER A 115 5.89 -2.44 4.17
C SER A 115 5.48 -1.13 3.47
N ALA A 116 4.26 -1.07 2.94
CA ALA A 116 3.69 0.16 2.37
C ALA A 116 3.34 1.23 3.43
N GLY A 117 3.27 0.88 4.72
CA GLY A 117 3.02 1.83 5.80
C GLY A 117 4.12 2.88 5.98
N SER A 118 5.36 2.57 5.61
CA SER A 118 6.47 3.54 5.59
C SER A 118 6.80 4.07 4.18
N ASP A 119 6.56 3.28 3.13
CA ASP A 119 6.92 3.63 1.74
C ASP A 119 5.80 4.34 0.94
N ARG A 120 4.56 4.39 1.45
CA ARG A 120 3.46 5.20 0.89
C ARG A 120 3.27 6.54 1.56
N LEU A 121 4.24 7.02 2.34
CA LEU A 121 4.40 8.46 2.47
C LEU A 121 4.78 8.96 1.07
N PRO A 122 3.95 9.78 0.41
CA PRO A 122 4.28 10.23 -0.92
C PRO A 122 5.65 10.93 -0.87
N THR A 123 6.64 10.36 -1.54
CA THR A 123 8.05 10.81 -1.58
C THR A 123 8.22 12.20 -2.23
N LYS A 124 7.10 12.86 -2.56
CA LYS A 124 7.01 14.25 -3.03
C LYS A 124 6.21 15.18 -2.10
N PHE A 125 5.96 14.83 -0.84
CA PHE A 125 5.43 15.78 0.13
C PHE A 125 6.52 16.26 1.09
N HIS A 126 7.13 17.41 0.77
CA HIS A 126 7.74 18.25 1.80
C HIS A 126 6.62 18.95 2.58
N GLN A 127 5.80 18.17 3.29
CA GLN A 127 4.84 18.75 4.22
C GLN A 127 5.61 19.04 5.51
N ARG A 128 5.83 20.32 5.78
CA ARG A 128 6.20 20.76 7.12
C ARG A 128 4.93 20.64 7.96
N VAL A 129 5.04 20.06 9.14
CA VAL A 129 3.89 19.79 10.00
C VAL A 129 4.29 20.18 11.41
N MET A 130 3.38 20.84 12.12
CA MET A 130 3.51 21.08 13.55
C MET A 130 2.73 20.00 14.30
N LEU A 131 3.43 19.26 15.16
CA LEU A 131 2.83 18.25 16.02
C LEU A 131 2.64 18.85 17.41
N TYR A 132 1.45 18.61 17.96
CA TYR A 132 1.15 18.84 19.36
C TYR A 132 1.24 17.49 20.05
N LEU A 133 2.10 17.39 21.05
CA LEU A 133 2.32 16.18 21.84
C LEU A 133 1.79 16.42 23.26
N ASP A 134 1.24 15.38 23.89
CA ASP A 134 0.94 15.42 25.32
C ASP A 134 2.21 15.21 26.18
N THR A 135 2.04 15.21 27.49
CA THR A 135 3.13 14.98 28.45
C THR A 135 3.78 13.60 28.38
N LYS A 136 3.13 12.63 27.73
CA LYS A 136 3.63 11.26 27.54
C LYS A 136 4.31 11.08 26.17
N GLY A 137 4.21 12.07 25.29
CA GLY A 137 4.75 12.05 23.93
C GLY A 137 3.77 11.55 22.88
N ASP A 138 2.51 11.33 23.24
CA ASP A 138 1.46 10.92 22.30
C ASP A 138 1.01 12.13 21.45
N VAL A 139 0.80 11.91 20.15
CA VAL A 139 0.34 12.97 19.24
C VAL A 139 -1.13 13.28 19.51
N ILE A 140 -1.40 14.48 20.00
CA ILE A 140 -2.76 14.96 20.28
C ILE A 140 -3.35 15.78 19.13
N ASN A 141 -2.51 16.43 18.32
CA ASN A 141 -2.98 17.19 17.15
C ASN A 141 -1.86 17.41 16.13
N THR A 142 -2.25 17.68 14.89
CA THR A 142 -1.37 17.85 13.74
C THR A 142 -1.84 19.04 12.91
N TYR A 143 -0.96 20.01 12.68
CA TYR A 143 -1.26 21.18 11.84
C TYR A 143 -0.35 21.22 10.60
N PRO A 144 -0.89 21.17 9.37
CA PRO A 144 -0.09 21.24 8.14
C PRO A 144 0.41 22.66 7.89
N LEU A 145 1.68 22.81 7.52
CA LEU A 145 2.31 24.09 7.21
C LEU A 145 2.56 24.22 5.69
N ASN A 146 2.10 25.33 5.13
CA ASN A 146 2.37 25.68 3.74
C ASN A 146 3.80 26.19 3.54
N LYS A 147 4.28 26.29 2.29
CA LYS A 147 5.65 26.71 1.97
C LYS A 147 5.95 28.17 2.33
N ASP A 148 4.92 29.01 2.32
CA ASP A 148 4.95 30.45 2.63
C ASP A 148 4.70 30.76 4.12
N GLN A 149 4.39 29.75 4.93
CA GLN A 149 4.19 29.90 6.37
C GLN A 149 5.50 29.75 7.14
N VAL A 150 5.66 30.55 8.20
CA VAL A 150 6.81 30.51 9.10
C VAL A 150 6.34 30.12 10.49
N VAL A 151 7.09 29.23 11.13
CA VAL A 151 6.94 28.89 12.54
C VAL A 151 8.04 29.57 13.33
N MET A 152 7.67 30.26 14.40
CA MET A 152 8.62 30.85 15.34
C MET A 152 8.04 30.81 16.75
N SER A 153 8.90 30.87 17.76
CA SER A 153 8.45 31.03 19.13
C SER A 153 7.83 32.40 19.34
N PHE A 154 6.94 32.50 20.32
CA PHE A 154 6.34 33.79 20.69
C PHE A 154 7.40 34.82 21.11
N ASP A 155 8.46 34.39 21.79
CA ASP A 155 9.58 35.25 22.16
C ASP A 155 10.31 35.82 20.93
N ALA A 156 10.55 34.99 19.92
CA ALA A 156 11.15 35.42 18.66
C ALA A 156 10.23 36.42 17.92
N PHE A 157 8.91 36.16 17.92
CA PHE A 157 7.90 37.07 17.37
C PHE A 157 7.95 38.45 18.03
N VAL A 158 7.85 38.50 19.37
CA VAL A 158 7.87 39.77 20.12
C VAL A 158 9.19 40.51 19.93
N SER A 159 10.32 39.80 20.00
CA SER A 159 11.65 40.38 19.83
C SER A 159 11.86 40.96 18.43
N TYR A 160 11.37 40.30 17.38
CA TYR A 160 11.46 40.78 16.01
C TYR A 160 10.73 42.11 15.81
N PHE A 161 9.48 42.21 16.29
CA PHE A 161 8.70 43.44 16.14
C PHE A 161 9.18 44.56 17.06
N ARG A 162 9.63 44.25 18.28
CA ARG A 162 10.23 45.24 19.20
C ARG A 162 11.47 45.92 18.62
N LYS A 163 12.29 45.18 17.86
CA LYS A 163 13.44 45.76 17.13
C LYS A 163 13.02 46.71 16.01
N LYS A 164 11.80 46.56 15.47
CA LYS A 164 11.26 47.40 14.39
C LYS A 164 10.44 48.59 14.89
N GLY A 165 10.23 48.71 16.20
CA GLY A 165 9.50 49.81 16.82
C GLY A 165 8.60 49.34 17.98
N TRP A 166 7.60 50.15 18.29
CA TRP A 166 6.59 49.83 19.30
C TRP A 166 5.37 49.21 18.65
N ILE A 167 4.84 48.15 19.27
CA ILE A 167 3.49 47.65 18.97
C ILE A 167 2.53 48.41 19.88
N VAL A 168 1.60 49.17 19.31
CA VAL A 168 0.52 49.83 20.05
C VAL A 168 -0.77 49.08 19.73
N ALA A 169 -1.40 48.51 20.76
CA ALA A 169 -2.66 47.77 20.63
C ALA A 169 -3.56 48.05 21.85
N PRO A 170 -4.89 48.05 21.67
CA PRO A 170 -5.84 48.21 22.77
C PRO A 170 -5.68 47.12 23.84
N ARG A 171 -5.72 47.52 25.11
CA ARG A 171 -5.47 46.61 26.25
C ARG A 171 -6.48 45.46 26.30
N ASP A 172 -7.73 45.72 25.92
CA ASP A 172 -8.83 44.77 25.92
C ASP A 172 -8.75 43.75 24.78
N GLU A 173 -8.28 44.15 23.59
CA GLU A 173 -8.06 43.23 22.47
C GLU A 173 -6.91 42.26 22.73
N VAL A 174 -5.79 42.77 23.27
CA VAL A 174 -4.63 41.94 23.62
C VAL A 174 -4.99 40.95 24.73
N ALA A 175 -5.76 41.38 25.74
CA ALA A 175 -6.20 40.50 26.81
C ALA A 175 -7.10 39.35 26.30
N LYS A 176 -8.03 39.63 25.37
CA LYS A 176 -8.89 38.61 24.76
C LYS A 176 -8.10 37.63 23.89
N GLY A 177 -7.19 38.14 23.05
CA GLY A 177 -6.38 37.30 22.15
C GLY A 177 -5.45 36.34 22.90
N ILE A 178 -4.84 36.79 23.99
CA ILE A 178 -3.94 35.96 24.81
C ILE A 178 -4.73 34.95 25.66
N MET A 179 -5.87 35.34 26.24
CA MET A 179 -6.73 34.42 27.00
C MET A 179 -7.30 33.29 26.11
N GLY A 180 -7.68 33.60 24.87
CA GLY A 180 -8.13 32.59 23.91
C GLY A 180 -7.03 31.57 23.55
N ALA A 181 -5.77 32.00 23.46
CA ALA A 181 -4.64 31.12 23.22
C ALA A 181 -4.33 30.19 24.42
N ILE A 182 -4.56 30.67 25.67
CA ILE A 182 -4.39 29.86 26.88
C ILE A 182 -5.51 28.82 27.02
N GLN A 183 -6.75 29.15 26.64
CA GLN A 183 -7.89 28.23 26.72
C GLN A 183 -7.85 27.10 25.67
N VAL A 184 -7.19 27.32 24.53
CA VAL A 184 -7.00 26.30 23.47
C VAL A 184 -5.87 25.31 23.82
N LEU A 185 -5.04 25.63 24.82
CA LEU A 185 -3.91 24.82 25.26
C LEU A 185 -4.16 24.02 26.55
N SER A 186 -5.40 24.00 27.06
CA SER A 186 -5.81 23.22 28.23
C SER A 186 -6.83 22.14 27.88
#